data_AF-A0A0A2HSD9-F1
#
_entry.id   AF-A0A0A2HSD9-F1
#
_cell.length_a   1.000
_cell.length_b   1.000
_cell.length_c   1.000
_cell.angle_alpha   90.00
_cell.angle_beta   90.00
_cell.angle_gamma   90.00
#
_symmetry.space_group_name_H-M   'P 1'
#
loop_
_entity.id
_entity.type
_entity.pdbx_description
1 polymer ?
#
loop_
_entity_poly.entity_id
_entity_poly.type
_entity_poly.pdbx_seq_one_letter_code
_entity_poly.pdbx_strand_id
1 'polypeptide(L)'
;MVPASHVPLLGGMRETFEGLDPSEGTDDLVRDSLAVLAGVYVRRSDGSFQFMGTRPAGGWHGHGWTRKSLVVLTGGKPRKVVLHKHRWLLPGTTTTCHSRPPDDPAFIRFCTLIVVLRVWSFINSAVGLCKQPDLEGFGSKRTVQRWTARAMGRALETQQAIRAAILELRRSEPRPEEDWFRGGLSPPSAVTGRRWQSPTLHQCLWRAFAMLFVGAKELGVTVATLLAEARRRWHAQDDSFPF
;
A
#
# COMPACT_ATOMS: atom_id res chain seq x y z
N MET A 1 6.77 63.22 -9.72
CA MET A 1 6.50 62.66 -11.05
C MET A 1 7.62 61.67 -11.36
N VAL A 2 7.37 60.39 -11.09
CA VAL A 2 8.29 59.25 -11.27
C VAL A 2 7.43 58.13 -11.89
N PRO A 3 7.87 57.42 -12.94
CA PRO A 3 6.99 56.57 -13.72
C PRO A 3 6.68 55.26 -12.98
N ALA A 4 5.41 54.87 -13.03
CA ALA A 4 4.90 53.61 -12.53
C ALA A 4 5.39 52.46 -13.41
N SER A 5 6.23 51.59 -12.84
CA SER A 5 6.58 50.30 -13.42
C SER A 5 5.37 49.36 -13.34
N HIS A 6 4.80 49.05 -14.49
CA HIS A 6 3.82 48.00 -14.72
C HIS A 6 4.40 46.64 -14.27
N VAL A 7 3.89 46.12 -13.16
CA VAL A 7 4.00 44.70 -12.82
C VAL A 7 2.78 44.01 -13.43
N PRO A 8 2.94 43.03 -14.34
CA PRO A 8 1.80 42.28 -14.84
C PRO A 8 1.27 41.40 -13.70
N LEU A 9 0.01 41.61 -13.34
CA LEU A 9 -0.78 40.72 -12.51
C LEU A 9 -0.85 39.37 -13.23
N LEU A 10 0.05 38.45 -12.87
CA LEU A 10 -0.10 37.04 -13.18
C LEU A 10 -1.44 36.60 -12.60
N GLY A 11 -2.38 36.33 -13.51
CA GLY A 11 -3.67 35.73 -13.21
C GLY A 11 -3.44 34.51 -12.35
N GLY A 12 -3.92 34.58 -11.12
CA GLY A 12 -3.97 33.46 -10.19
C GLY A 12 -4.78 32.35 -10.85
N MET A 13 -4.07 31.39 -11.42
CA MET A 13 -4.58 30.10 -11.83
C MET A 13 -5.12 29.44 -10.55
N ARG A 14 -6.42 29.64 -10.29
CA ARG A 14 -7.20 28.72 -9.47
C ARG A 14 -7.29 27.42 -10.27
N GLU A 15 -6.22 26.65 -10.28
CA GLU A 15 -6.31 25.23 -10.54
C GLU A 15 -6.95 24.61 -9.30
N THR A 16 -8.28 24.61 -9.29
CA THR A 16 -9.04 23.66 -8.50
C THR A 16 -8.51 22.27 -8.83
N PHE A 17 -8.14 21.49 -7.80
CA PHE A 17 -7.67 20.10 -7.84
C PHE A 17 -8.74 19.12 -8.38
N GLU A 18 -9.53 19.50 -9.38
CA GLU A 18 -10.46 18.64 -10.11
C GLU A 18 -9.77 17.78 -11.17
N GLY A 19 -8.48 18.02 -11.45
CA GLY A 19 -7.73 17.34 -12.52
C GLY A 19 -6.69 16.30 -12.08
N LEU A 20 -6.42 16.12 -10.78
CA LEU A 20 -5.56 15.03 -10.33
C LEU A 20 -6.37 13.75 -10.24
N ASP A 21 -6.61 13.13 -11.38
CA ASP A 21 -6.93 11.70 -11.40
C ASP A 21 -5.63 10.95 -11.09
N PRO A 22 -5.48 10.33 -9.90
CA PRO A 22 -4.32 9.50 -9.59
C PRO A 22 -4.20 8.28 -10.53
N SER A 23 -5.15 8.08 -11.46
CA SER A 23 -5.14 7.05 -12.52
C SER A 23 -4.28 7.38 -13.76
N GLU A 24 -3.81 8.62 -13.96
CA GLU A 24 -2.93 8.95 -15.09
C GLU A 24 -1.46 8.58 -14.81
N GLY A 25 -1.03 7.46 -15.43
CA GLY A 25 0.34 6.94 -15.36
C GLY A 25 0.59 5.91 -14.25
N THR A 26 -0.45 5.44 -13.56
CA THR A 26 -0.33 4.50 -12.42
C THR A 26 -0.16 3.04 -12.83
N ASP A 27 -0.44 2.68 -14.08
CA ASP A 27 -0.44 1.28 -14.54
C ASP A 27 0.90 0.58 -14.29
N ASP A 28 2.01 1.27 -14.52
CA ASP A 28 3.35 0.73 -14.24
C ASP A 28 3.66 0.69 -12.73
N LEU A 29 3.08 1.58 -11.93
CA LEU A 29 3.30 1.65 -10.47
C LEU A 29 2.57 0.52 -9.71
N VAL A 30 1.51 -0.05 -10.30
CA VAL A 30 0.67 -1.09 -9.70
C VAL A 30 0.73 -2.42 -10.46
N ARG A 31 1.68 -2.59 -11.38
CA ARG A 31 1.75 -3.76 -12.26
C ARG A 31 2.15 -5.04 -11.55
N ASP A 32 3.13 -4.94 -10.66
CA ASP A 32 3.80 -6.09 -10.05
C ASP A 32 3.80 -5.98 -8.53
N SER A 33 3.49 -7.10 -7.87
CA SER A 33 3.62 -7.23 -6.42
C SER A 33 5.08 -7.33 -5.98
N LEU A 34 5.33 -7.12 -4.69
CA LEU A 34 6.69 -7.17 -4.14
C LEU A 34 7.36 -8.54 -4.34
N ALA A 35 6.59 -9.63 -4.28
CA ALA A 35 7.08 -10.96 -4.63
C ALA A 35 7.71 -11.06 -6.02
N VAL A 36 7.25 -10.24 -6.97
CA VAL A 36 7.68 -10.24 -8.39
C VAL A 36 8.81 -9.25 -8.65
N LEU A 37 8.83 -8.11 -7.96
CA LEU A 37 9.76 -6.99 -8.20
C LEU A 37 11.23 -7.27 -7.83
N ALA A 38 11.51 -8.44 -7.26
CA ALA A 38 12.82 -8.93 -6.82
C ALA A 38 13.48 -8.10 -5.69
N GLY A 39 14.29 -8.78 -4.86
CA GLY A 39 15.08 -8.18 -3.78
C GLY A 39 14.75 -8.71 -2.38
N VAL A 40 13.51 -9.16 -2.14
CA VAL A 40 13.08 -9.67 -0.81
C VAL A 40 12.76 -11.16 -0.83
N TYR A 41 12.39 -11.71 -1.99
CA TYR A 41 12.07 -13.12 -2.19
C TYR A 41 13.10 -13.78 -3.10
N VAL A 42 13.42 -15.03 -2.79
CA VAL A 42 14.24 -15.89 -3.66
C VAL A 42 13.32 -16.79 -4.46
N ARG A 43 13.36 -16.69 -5.79
CA ARG A 43 12.62 -17.59 -6.68
C ARG A 43 13.29 -18.96 -6.71
N ARG A 44 12.52 -20.03 -6.55
CA ARG A 44 12.97 -21.42 -6.63
C ARG A 44 12.90 -21.94 -8.07
N SER A 45 13.63 -23.03 -8.34
CA SER A 45 13.63 -23.74 -9.63
C SER A 45 12.24 -24.29 -10.01
N ASP A 46 11.42 -24.62 -9.01
CA ASP A 46 10.03 -25.07 -9.19
C ASP A 46 9.03 -23.91 -9.41
N GLY A 47 9.51 -22.67 -9.50
CA GLY A 47 8.69 -21.47 -9.71
C GLY A 47 8.01 -20.93 -8.44
N SER A 48 8.20 -21.55 -7.27
CA SER A 48 7.75 -21.01 -5.99
C SER A 48 8.69 -19.93 -5.45
N PHE A 49 8.24 -19.21 -4.41
CA PHE A 49 8.99 -18.12 -3.78
C PHE A 49 9.40 -18.49 -2.37
N GLN A 50 10.59 -18.07 -1.95
CA GLN A 50 11.08 -18.20 -0.58
C GLN A 50 11.28 -16.84 0.06
N PHE A 51 10.83 -16.73 1.30
CA PHE A 51 11.13 -15.61 2.17
C PHE A 51 11.86 -16.11 3.41
N MET A 52 13.16 -15.77 3.48
CA MET A 52 14.00 -16.06 4.65
C MET A 52 13.55 -15.23 5.85
N GLY A 53 13.32 -13.92 5.64
CA GLY A 53 13.08 -12.96 6.71
C GLY A 53 14.25 -12.82 7.68
N THR A 54 14.07 -11.94 8.67
CA THR A 54 15.07 -11.72 9.73
C THR A 54 14.93 -12.80 10.79
N ARG A 55 16.06 -13.39 11.20
CA ARG A 55 16.12 -14.31 12.35
C ARG A 55 15.65 -13.56 13.61
N PRO A 56 14.70 -14.12 14.39
CA PRO A 56 14.32 -13.49 15.65
C PRO A 56 15.50 -13.47 16.64
N ALA A 57 15.57 -12.41 17.47
CA ALA A 57 16.59 -12.27 18.51
C ALA A 57 16.43 -13.35 19.59
N GLY A 58 17.53 -13.70 20.29
CA GLY A 58 17.48 -14.63 21.42
C GLY A 58 17.63 -16.11 21.04
N GLY A 59 18.55 -16.43 20.14
CA GLY A 59 18.99 -17.82 19.95
C GLY A 59 18.04 -18.73 19.17
N TRP A 60 17.11 -18.20 18.37
CA TRP A 60 16.20 -19.00 17.53
C TRP A 60 16.92 -19.78 16.44
N HIS A 61 16.59 -21.03 16.15
CA HIS A 61 17.22 -21.80 15.08
C HIS A 61 16.26 -22.02 13.91
N GLY A 62 16.82 -22.20 12.71
CA GLY A 62 16.03 -22.54 11.54
C GLY A 62 15.38 -23.91 11.69
N HIS A 63 14.06 -23.97 11.53
CA HIS A 63 13.25 -25.18 11.68
C HIS A 63 12.39 -25.42 10.42
N GLY A 64 13.03 -25.35 9.26
CA GLY A 64 12.40 -25.65 7.97
C GLY A 64 11.46 -24.56 7.47
N TRP A 65 10.40 -24.97 6.79
CA TRP A 65 9.58 -24.07 5.97
C TRP A 65 8.09 -24.31 6.17
N THR A 66 7.33 -23.22 6.27
CA THR A 66 5.87 -23.22 6.17
C THR A 66 5.48 -22.82 4.76
N ARG A 67 4.61 -23.59 4.11
CA ARG A 67 4.07 -23.27 2.77
C ARG A 67 2.75 -22.52 2.88
N LYS A 68 2.54 -21.51 2.03
CA LYS A 68 1.29 -20.78 1.88
C LYS A 68 1.02 -20.54 0.39
N SER A 69 -0.23 -20.75 -0.06
CA SER A 69 -0.66 -20.24 -1.36
C SER A 69 -1.00 -18.75 -1.24
N LEU A 70 -0.41 -17.94 -2.11
CA LEU A 70 -0.66 -16.49 -2.17
C LEU A 70 -1.05 -16.12 -3.60
N VAL A 71 -2.05 -15.26 -3.75
CA VAL A 71 -2.39 -14.62 -5.02
C VAL A 71 -1.64 -13.30 -5.07
N VAL A 72 -0.77 -13.17 -6.06
CA VAL A 72 0.09 -12.02 -6.29
C VAL A 72 -0.28 -11.35 -7.60
N LEU A 73 0.19 -10.13 -7.83
CA LEU A 73 0.01 -9.43 -9.10
C LEU A 73 1.28 -9.54 -9.93
N THR A 74 1.14 -9.97 -11.19
CA THR A 74 2.24 -10.11 -12.15
C THR A 74 1.80 -9.57 -13.50
N GLY A 75 2.44 -8.52 -14.00
CA GLY A 75 2.05 -7.88 -15.25
C GLY A 75 0.62 -7.37 -15.24
N GLY A 76 0.14 -6.87 -14.09
CA GLY A 76 -1.23 -6.41 -13.88
C GLY A 76 -2.27 -7.53 -13.75
N LYS A 77 -1.86 -8.81 -13.76
CA LYS A 77 -2.77 -9.96 -13.69
C LYS A 77 -2.58 -10.76 -12.40
N PRO A 78 -3.67 -11.13 -11.69
CA PRO A 78 -3.57 -11.99 -10.52
C PRO A 78 -3.04 -13.37 -10.89
N ARG A 79 -2.05 -13.86 -10.14
CA ARG A 79 -1.48 -15.19 -10.30
C ARG A 79 -1.33 -15.86 -8.94
N LYS A 80 -1.64 -17.16 -8.89
CA LYS A 80 -1.41 -17.97 -7.69
C LYS A 80 0.05 -18.42 -7.67
N VAL A 81 0.70 -18.20 -6.54
CA VAL A 81 2.07 -18.65 -6.27
C VAL A 81 2.13 -19.42 -4.96
N VAL A 82 3.17 -20.23 -4.80
CA VAL A 82 3.49 -20.89 -3.53
C VAL A 82 4.59 -20.08 -2.86
N LEU A 83 4.35 -19.70 -1.61
CA LEU A 83 5.29 -18.98 -0.77
C LEU A 83 5.78 -19.87 0.37
N HIS A 84 7.09 -20.01 0.48
CA HIS A 84 7.80 -20.70 1.54
C HIS A 84 8.31 -19.67 2.54
N LYS A 85 7.79 -19.75 3.76
CA LYS A 85 8.17 -18.88 4.88
C LYS A 85 9.07 -19.67 5.82
N HIS A 86 10.23 -19.13 6.12
CA HIS A 86 11.15 -19.81 7.03
C HIS A 86 10.52 -19.94 8.42
N ARG A 87 10.65 -21.11 9.03
CA ARG A 87 10.20 -21.39 10.40
C ARG A 87 11.39 -21.28 11.35
N TRP A 88 11.13 -20.75 12.53
CA TRP A 88 12.10 -20.62 13.60
C TRP A 88 11.61 -21.40 14.82
N LEU A 89 12.53 -22.06 15.52
CA LEU A 89 12.30 -22.77 16.78
C LEU A 89 13.20 -22.18 17.86
N LEU A 90 12.66 -21.94 19.04
CA LEU A 90 13.45 -21.58 20.21
C LEU A 90 13.94 -22.87 20.90
N PRO A 91 15.26 -23.15 20.95
CA PRO A 91 15.79 -24.37 21.54
C PRO A 91 15.38 -24.54 23.01
N GLY A 92 15.21 -25.79 23.44
CA GLY A 92 14.76 -26.10 24.79
C GLY A 92 13.27 -25.82 25.04
N THR A 93 12.52 -25.39 24.03
CA THR A 93 11.07 -25.14 24.10
C THR A 93 10.33 -25.75 22.90
N THR A 94 9.00 -25.77 22.96
CA THR A 94 8.12 -26.10 21.81
C THR A 94 7.70 -24.87 21.00
N THR A 95 8.25 -23.70 21.31
CA THR A 95 7.84 -22.42 20.73
C THR A 95 8.39 -22.28 19.32
N THR A 96 7.48 -22.13 18.35
CA THR A 96 7.84 -21.87 16.95
C THR A 96 7.24 -20.56 16.46
N CYS A 97 7.92 -19.90 15.54
CA CYS A 97 7.36 -18.81 14.75
C CYS A 97 7.77 -18.95 13.28
N HIS A 98 7.23 -18.10 12.42
CA HIS A 98 7.62 -18.06 11.01
C HIS A 98 7.89 -16.62 10.58
N SER A 99 8.82 -16.47 9.65
CA SER A 99 9.11 -15.20 9.01
C SER A 99 7.85 -14.60 8.39
N ARG A 100 7.70 -13.27 8.50
CA ARG A 100 6.55 -12.50 8.01
C ARG A 100 6.93 -11.71 6.76
N PRO A 101 6.55 -12.21 5.57
CA PRO A 101 6.83 -11.51 4.33
C PRO A 101 6.06 -10.18 4.26
N PRO A 102 6.68 -9.10 3.76
CA PRO A 102 6.08 -7.76 3.81
C PRO A 102 4.87 -7.54 2.88
N ASP A 103 4.59 -8.44 1.95
CA ASP A 103 3.35 -8.42 1.15
C ASP A 103 2.37 -9.57 1.49
N ASP A 104 2.61 -10.30 2.58
CA ASP A 104 1.81 -11.46 3.02
C ASP A 104 0.95 -11.13 4.27
N PRO A 105 -0.28 -10.61 4.11
CA PRO A 105 -1.19 -10.41 5.23
C PRO A 105 -1.59 -11.73 5.90
N ALA A 106 -1.72 -11.70 7.23
CA ALA A 106 -2.12 -12.85 8.02
C ALA A 106 -3.53 -13.33 7.62
N PHE A 107 -3.72 -14.64 7.46
CA PHE A 107 -5.01 -15.27 7.13
C PHE A 107 -5.69 -14.83 5.81
N ILE A 108 -5.07 -13.95 5.02
CA ILE A 108 -5.56 -13.53 3.71
C ILE A 108 -4.75 -14.23 2.62
N ARG A 109 -5.44 -14.73 1.59
CA ARG A 109 -4.84 -15.45 0.45
C ARG A 109 -4.31 -14.55 -0.66
N PHE A 110 -4.43 -13.24 -0.52
CA PHE A 110 -4.05 -12.23 -1.50
C PHE A 110 -2.91 -11.39 -0.95
N CYS A 111 -1.98 -10.96 -1.80
CA CYS A 111 -0.94 -10.05 -1.38
C CYS A 111 -1.52 -8.69 -1.00
N THR A 112 -0.77 -7.93 -0.19
CA THR A 112 -1.17 -6.61 0.30
C THR A 112 -1.61 -5.66 -0.81
N LEU A 113 -0.90 -5.66 -1.95
CA LEU A 113 -1.22 -4.80 -3.10
C LEU A 113 -2.64 -5.04 -3.63
N ILE A 114 -3.02 -6.31 -3.86
CA ILE A 114 -4.37 -6.66 -4.34
C ILE A 114 -5.43 -6.19 -3.34
N VAL A 115 -5.20 -6.39 -2.04
CA VAL A 115 -6.15 -5.96 -1.00
C VAL A 115 -6.33 -4.45 -1.03
N VAL A 116 -5.23 -3.68 -1.08
CA VAL A 116 -5.26 -2.21 -1.15
C VAL A 116 -5.99 -1.74 -2.41
N LEU A 117 -5.69 -2.30 -3.58
CA LEU A 117 -6.36 -1.94 -4.83
C LEU A 117 -7.88 -2.19 -4.74
N ARG A 118 -8.31 -3.34 -4.22
CA ARG A 118 -9.74 -3.66 -4.05
C ARG A 118 -10.45 -2.73 -3.06
N VAL A 119 -9.78 -2.38 -1.95
CA VAL A 119 -10.36 -1.46 -0.97
C VAL A 119 -10.39 -0.04 -1.50
N TRP A 120 -9.34 0.42 -2.17
CA TRP A 120 -9.30 1.71 -2.86
C TRP A 120 -10.43 1.82 -3.89
N SER A 121 -10.58 0.80 -4.74
CA SER A 121 -11.70 0.67 -5.67
C SER A 121 -13.04 0.79 -4.95
N PHE A 122 -13.26 0.05 -3.87
CA PHE A 122 -14.52 0.13 -3.14
C PHE A 122 -14.83 1.54 -2.60
N ILE A 123 -13.84 2.23 -2.05
CA ILE A 123 -14.00 3.58 -1.46
C ILE A 123 -14.16 4.64 -2.57
N ASN A 124 -13.37 4.56 -3.63
CA ASN A 124 -13.32 5.52 -4.72
C ASN A 124 -14.36 5.25 -5.84
N SER A 125 -15.15 4.18 -5.72
CA SER A 125 -16.16 3.74 -6.71
C SER A 125 -17.15 4.81 -7.15
N ALA A 126 -17.36 5.86 -6.36
CA ALA A 126 -18.24 6.98 -6.70
C ALA A 126 -17.65 7.94 -7.76
N VAL A 127 -16.34 7.93 -7.97
CA VAL A 127 -15.63 8.78 -8.97
C VAL A 127 -15.55 8.07 -10.34
N GLY A 128 -15.99 6.81 -10.43
CA GLY A 128 -15.74 5.95 -11.59
C GLY A 128 -14.31 5.39 -11.53
N LEU A 129 -14.17 4.07 -11.71
CA LEU A 129 -12.87 3.40 -11.68
C LEU A 129 -12.54 2.91 -13.08
N CYS A 130 -11.98 3.78 -13.91
CA CYS A 130 -11.75 3.40 -15.31
C CYS A 130 -10.43 2.67 -15.56
N LYS A 131 -9.52 2.54 -14.59
CA LYS A 131 -8.17 1.96 -14.85
C LYS A 131 -7.59 1.24 -13.63
N GLN A 132 -8.25 0.19 -13.15
CA GLN A 132 -7.62 -0.74 -12.21
C GLN A 132 -7.27 -2.03 -12.96
N PRO A 133 -6.23 -2.77 -12.53
CA PRO A 133 -6.02 -4.12 -13.06
C PRO A 133 -7.32 -4.91 -12.94
N ASP A 134 -7.58 -5.78 -13.91
CA ASP A 134 -8.74 -6.66 -13.88
C ASP A 134 -8.60 -7.65 -12.71
N LEU A 135 -9.19 -7.24 -11.59
CA LEU A 135 -9.29 -8.01 -10.36
C LEU A 135 -10.69 -8.63 -10.23
N GLU A 136 -11.47 -8.68 -11.31
CA GLU A 136 -12.78 -9.32 -11.29
C GLU A 136 -12.63 -10.80 -10.90
N GLY A 137 -13.53 -11.27 -10.03
CA GLY A 137 -13.44 -12.61 -9.42
C GLY A 137 -12.47 -12.75 -8.23
N PHE A 138 -11.56 -11.79 -7.99
CA PHE A 138 -10.59 -11.86 -6.88
C PHE A 138 -11.06 -11.06 -5.66
N GLY A 139 -11.72 -11.79 -4.75
CA GLY A 139 -12.32 -11.22 -3.53
C GLY A 139 -13.75 -10.78 -3.78
N SER A 140 -14.69 -11.49 -3.13
CA SER A 140 -16.12 -11.17 -3.22
C SER A 140 -16.43 -9.78 -2.65
N LYS A 141 -17.59 -9.21 -3.00
CA LYS A 141 -18.07 -7.94 -2.40
C LYS A 141 -18.03 -7.99 -0.86
N ARG A 142 -18.48 -9.10 -0.27
CA ARG A 142 -18.44 -9.33 1.19
C ARG A 142 -17.01 -9.38 1.73
N THR A 143 -16.08 -9.97 0.98
CA THR A 143 -14.67 -10.01 1.35
C THR A 143 -14.07 -8.62 1.38
N VAL A 144 -14.33 -7.80 0.36
CA VAL A 144 -13.83 -6.43 0.28
C VAL A 144 -14.42 -5.58 1.42
N GLN A 145 -15.73 -5.68 1.68
CA GLN A 145 -16.36 -5.01 2.83
C GLN A 145 -15.70 -5.36 4.17
N ARG A 146 -15.34 -6.63 4.39
CA ARG A 146 -14.63 -7.06 5.61
C ARG A 146 -13.23 -6.46 5.69
N TRP A 147 -12.50 -6.41 4.58
CA TRP A 147 -11.19 -5.75 4.52
C TRP A 147 -11.31 -4.26 4.80
N THR A 148 -12.27 -3.57 4.17
CA THR A 148 -12.54 -2.15 4.44
C THR A 148 -12.88 -1.92 5.91
N ALA A 149 -13.72 -2.76 6.51
CA ALA A 149 -14.08 -2.66 7.93
C ALA A 149 -12.87 -2.77 8.85
N ARG A 150 -11.99 -3.75 8.61
CA ARG A 150 -10.73 -3.89 9.36
C ARG A 150 -9.81 -2.69 9.15
N ALA A 151 -9.75 -2.19 7.92
CA ALA A 151 -8.86 -1.11 7.57
C ALA A 151 -9.24 0.22 8.21
N MET A 152 -10.55 0.47 8.31
CA MET A 152 -11.06 1.65 8.98
C MET A 152 -10.69 1.70 10.45
N GLY A 153 -10.68 0.55 11.13
CA GLY A 153 -10.27 0.46 12.53
C GLY A 153 -8.81 0.86 12.77
N ARG A 154 -8.00 0.98 11.71
CA ARG A 154 -6.59 1.38 11.75
C ARG A 154 -6.25 2.48 10.74
N ALA A 155 -7.24 3.28 10.35
CA ALA A 155 -7.08 4.22 9.24
C ALA A 155 -5.97 5.24 9.51
N LEU A 156 -5.93 5.77 10.74
CA LEU A 156 -4.94 6.78 11.14
C LEU A 156 -3.52 6.19 11.19
N GLU A 157 -3.34 5.02 11.80
CA GLU A 157 -2.05 4.33 11.85
C GLU A 157 -1.55 4.01 10.44
N THR A 158 -2.46 3.63 9.55
CA THR A 158 -2.15 3.36 8.14
C THR A 158 -1.66 4.62 7.44
N GLN A 159 -2.36 5.75 7.64
CA GLN A 159 -1.95 7.04 7.10
C GLN A 159 -0.56 7.46 7.61
N GLN A 160 -0.30 7.33 8.91
CA GLN A 160 0.99 7.71 9.51
C GLN A 160 2.13 6.80 9.05
N ALA A 161 1.89 5.49 8.93
CA ALA A 161 2.91 4.55 8.44
C ALA A 161 3.29 4.83 6.99
N ILE A 162 2.32 5.17 6.13
CA ILE A 162 2.56 5.58 4.75
C ILE A 162 3.34 6.89 4.71
N ARG A 163 2.95 7.90 5.50
CA ARG A 163 3.69 9.16 5.61
C ARG A 163 5.14 8.95 6.04
N ALA A 164 5.37 8.13 7.07
CA ALA A 164 6.71 7.82 7.55
C ALA A 164 7.56 7.07 6.50
N ALA A 165 6.95 6.17 5.73
CA ALA A 165 7.63 5.48 4.63
C ALA A 165 8.04 6.44 3.50
N ILE A 166 7.15 7.38 3.15
CA ILE A 166 7.44 8.44 2.17
C ILE A 166 8.62 9.29 2.65
N LEU A 167 8.59 9.75 3.90
CA LEU A 167 9.66 10.57 4.49
C LEU A 167 11.02 9.87 4.52
N GLU A 168 11.06 8.57 4.78
CA GLU A 168 12.32 7.83 4.81
C GLU A 168 12.91 7.68 3.40
N LEU A 169 12.09 7.26 2.44
CA LEU A 169 12.52 7.09 1.05
C LEU A 169 12.92 8.43 0.42
N ARG A 170 12.39 9.55 0.93
CA ARG A 170 12.74 10.90 0.54
C ARG A 170 14.13 11.35 0.99
N ARG A 171 14.81 10.68 1.94
CA ARG A 171 16.11 11.14 2.48
C ARG A 171 17.21 11.38 1.42
N SER A 172 17.00 10.96 0.17
CA SER A 172 17.84 11.31 -0.99
C SER A 172 17.59 12.71 -1.60
N GLU A 173 16.40 13.31 -1.49
CA GLU A 173 16.06 14.65 -2.03
C GLU A 173 15.04 15.43 -1.13
N PRO A 174 15.45 16.47 -0.41
CA PRO A 174 14.56 17.17 0.52
C PRO A 174 13.66 18.21 -0.19
N ARG A 175 12.49 17.82 -0.72
CA ARG A 175 11.40 18.76 -1.11
C ARG A 175 10.23 18.80 -0.11
N PRO A 176 9.80 19.95 0.44
CA PRO A 176 8.78 20.02 1.49
C PRO A 176 7.55 19.14 1.19
N GLU A 177 7.02 18.39 2.17
CA GLU A 177 5.85 17.50 1.97
C GLU A 177 4.63 18.26 1.43
N GLU A 178 4.56 19.54 1.80
CA GLU A 178 3.56 20.50 1.35
C GLU A 178 3.58 20.67 -0.17
N ASP A 179 4.70 20.45 -0.86
CA ASP A 179 4.78 20.54 -2.31
C ASP A 179 4.04 19.39 -3.02
N TRP A 180 4.00 18.20 -2.42
CA TRP A 180 3.31 17.04 -3.01
C TRP A 180 1.83 17.01 -2.66
N PHE A 181 1.46 17.68 -1.57
CA PHE A 181 0.10 17.71 -1.05
C PHE A 181 -0.36 19.16 -0.77
N ARG A 182 -0.12 20.09 -1.71
CA ARG A 182 -0.47 21.52 -1.54
C ARG A 182 -1.97 21.67 -1.23
N GLY A 183 -2.29 22.22 -0.06
CA GLY A 183 -3.67 22.43 0.39
C GLY A 183 -4.32 21.24 1.11
N GLY A 184 -3.59 20.12 1.29
CA GLY A 184 -4.09 18.91 1.90
C GLY A 184 -4.95 18.07 0.96
N LEU A 185 -4.93 16.75 1.15
CA LEU A 185 -5.74 15.82 0.37
C LEU A 185 -7.19 15.83 0.86
N SER A 186 -8.05 16.53 0.13
CA SER A 186 -9.50 16.46 0.35
C SER A 186 -10.11 15.38 -0.52
N PRO A 187 -10.91 14.46 0.04
CA PRO A 187 -11.59 13.44 -0.75
C PRO A 187 -12.61 14.10 -1.71
N PRO A 188 -12.78 13.56 -2.94
CA PRO A 188 -13.76 14.06 -3.89
C PRO A 188 -15.17 14.11 -3.31
N SER A 189 -15.99 15.05 -3.82
CA SER A 189 -17.39 15.22 -3.41
C SER A 189 -18.21 13.93 -3.54
N ALA A 190 -17.88 13.09 -4.52
CA ALA A 190 -18.49 11.77 -4.71
C ALA A 190 -18.21 10.80 -3.54
N VAL A 191 -17.04 10.90 -2.90
CA VAL A 191 -16.67 10.10 -1.73
C VAL A 191 -17.31 10.66 -0.46
N THR A 192 -17.39 11.99 -0.33
CA THR A 192 -18.00 12.66 0.84
C THR A 192 -19.52 12.61 0.84
N GLY A 193 -20.16 12.60 -0.34
CA GLY A 193 -21.61 12.52 -0.50
C GLY A 193 -22.20 11.13 -0.21
N ARG A 194 -21.37 10.09 -0.08
CA ARG A 194 -21.84 8.73 0.23
C ARG A 194 -22.13 8.57 1.73
N ARG A 195 -23.28 7.97 2.04
CA ARG A 195 -23.70 7.67 3.43
C ARG A 195 -22.89 6.51 4.01
N TRP A 196 -21.71 6.83 4.51
CA TRP A 196 -20.87 5.92 5.28
C TRP A 196 -21.29 5.89 6.75
N GLN A 197 -21.17 4.74 7.41
CA GLN A 197 -21.39 4.63 8.86
C GLN A 197 -20.43 5.51 9.65
N SER A 198 -19.20 5.71 9.16
CA SER A 198 -18.19 6.58 9.78
C SER A 198 -17.45 7.39 8.71
N PRO A 199 -17.97 8.57 8.32
CA PRO A 199 -17.41 9.37 7.23
C PRO A 199 -15.93 9.73 7.47
N THR A 200 -15.56 10.14 8.68
CA THR A 200 -14.19 10.55 9.02
C THR A 200 -13.16 9.44 8.81
N LEU A 201 -13.48 8.20 9.19
CA LEU A 201 -12.57 7.05 9.00
C LEU A 201 -12.43 6.69 7.52
N HIS A 202 -13.50 6.78 6.72
CA HIS A 202 -13.42 6.56 5.29
C HIS A 202 -12.58 7.63 4.60
N GLN A 203 -12.73 8.90 4.99
CA GLN A 203 -11.92 9.99 4.46
C GLN A 203 -10.45 9.85 4.86
N CYS A 204 -10.15 9.44 6.09
CA CYS A 204 -8.79 9.17 6.55
C CYS A 204 -8.15 8.01 5.75
N LEU A 205 -8.88 6.91 5.57
CA LEU A 205 -8.41 5.78 4.78
C LEU A 205 -8.23 6.13 3.30
N TRP A 206 -9.13 6.95 2.74
CA TRP A 206 -8.98 7.50 1.40
C TRP A 206 -7.71 8.34 1.28
N ARG A 207 -7.47 9.27 2.23
CA ARG A 207 -6.25 10.08 2.25
C ARG A 207 -4.99 9.21 2.33
N ALA A 208 -5.00 8.18 3.18
CA ALA A 208 -3.89 7.25 3.32
C ALA A 208 -3.52 6.60 1.97
N PHE A 209 -4.50 6.10 1.23
CA PHE A 209 -4.26 5.51 -0.08
C PHE A 209 -3.94 6.53 -1.16
N ALA A 210 -4.54 7.72 -1.15
CA ALA A 210 -4.17 8.80 -2.05
C ALA A 210 -2.69 9.19 -1.85
N MET A 211 -2.23 9.34 -0.60
CA MET A 211 -0.81 9.57 -0.27
C MET A 211 0.07 8.45 -0.77
N LEU A 212 -0.37 7.20 -0.70
CA LEU A 212 0.38 6.05 -1.19
C LEU A 212 0.59 6.11 -2.71
N PHE A 213 -0.46 6.37 -3.49
CA PHE A 213 -0.35 6.41 -4.95
C PHE A 213 0.45 7.62 -5.43
N VAL A 214 0.16 8.80 -4.88
CA VAL A 214 0.91 10.03 -5.19
C VAL A 214 2.37 9.88 -4.76
N GLY A 215 2.61 9.40 -3.54
CA GLY A 215 3.97 9.20 -3.02
C GLY A 215 4.78 8.19 -3.84
N ALA A 216 4.16 7.09 -4.30
CA ALA A 216 4.82 6.14 -5.19
C ALA A 216 5.22 6.79 -6.53
N LYS A 217 4.32 7.58 -7.13
CA LYS A 217 4.57 8.32 -8.37
C LYS A 217 5.72 9.32 -8.22
N GLU A 218 5.66 10.18 -7.20
CA GLU A 218 6.67 11.22 -6.97
C GLU A 218 8.05 10.65 -6.61
N LEU A 219 8.10 9.54 -5.88
CA LEU A 219 9.36 8.85 -5.54
C LEU A 219 9.90 7.98 -6.69
N GLY A 220 9.15 7.79 -7.77
CA GLY A 220 9.53 6.88 -8.86
C GLY A 220 9.64 5.41 -8.44
N VAL A 221 8.91 5.00 -7.39
CA VAL A 221 8.90 3.63 -6.87
C VAL A 221 7.54 2.98 -7.07
N THR A 222 7.49 1.65 -7.08
CA THR A 222 6.20 0.95 -7.16
C THR A 222 5.39 1.11 -5.87
N VAL A 223 4.06 1.01 -5.99
CA VAL A 223 3.16 1.01 -4.83
C VAL A 223 3.45 -0.18 -3.91
N ALA A 224 3.84 -1.33 -4.47
CA ALA A 224 4.20 -2.52 -3.70
C ALA A 224 5.44 -2.27 -2.81
N THR A 225 6.46 -1.58 -3.33
CA THR A 225 7.66 -1.21 -2.58
C THR A 225 7.32 -0.26 -1.43
N LEU A 226 6.55 0.79 -1.70
CA LEU A 226 6.16 1.75 -0.68
C LEU A 226 5.26 1.11 0.40
N LEU A 227 4.34 0.23 0.01
CA LEU A 227 3.53 -0.57 0.94
C LEU A 227 4.38 -1.48 1.82
N ALA A 228 5.38 -2.14 1.25
CA ALA A 228 6.29 -3.02 1.99
C ALA A 228 7.07 -2.22 3.05
N GLU A 229 7.51 -1.02 2.68
CA GLU A 229 8.24 -0.13 3.57
C GLU A 229 7.36 0.44 4.68
N ALA A 230 6.12 0.82 4.37
CA ALA A 230 5.13 1.15 5.38
C ALA A 230 4.87 -0.05 6.30
N ARG A 231 4.74 -1.26 5.75
CA ARG A 231 4.45 -2.48 6.53
C ARG A 231 5.59 -2.85 7.49
N ARG A 232 6.86 -2.72 7.07
CA ARG A 232 8.03 -3.01 7.91
C ARG A 232 8.05 -2.24 9.23
N ARG A 233 7.39 -1.09 9.29
CA ARG A 233 7.31 -0.25 10.50
C ARG A 233 6.31 -0.74 11.54
N TRP A 234 5.42 -1.68 11.21
CA TRP A 234 4.63 -2.36 12.24
C TRP A 234 5.44 -3.52 12.83
N HIS A 235 5.64 -3.49 14.14
CA HIS A 235 6.32 -4.56 14.87
C HIS A 235 5.67 -5.93 14.62
N ALA A 236 6.52 -6.95 14.49
CA ALA A 236 6.15 -8.34 14.19
C ALA A 236 5.22 -9.01 15.22
N GLN A 237 5.03 -8.42 16.40
CA GLN A 237 4.20 -9.00 17.47
C GLN A 237 2.70 -8.82 17.21
N ASP A 238 2.29 -7.69 16.64
CA ASP A 238 0.87 -7.40 16.42
C ASP A 238 0.43 -7.55 14.97
N ASP A 239 1.35 -7.84 14.03
CA ASP A 239 1.21 -8.03 12.55
C ASP A 239 -0.17 -7.70 12.00
N SER A 240 -0.60 -6.48 12.30
CA SER A 240 -1.99 -6.13 12.16
C SER A 240 -2.10 -5.57 10.78
N PHE A 241 -1.54 -4.42 10.41
CA PHE A 241 -1.82 -3.83 9.08
C PHE A 241 -3.37 -3.82 8.83
N PRO A 242 -3.95 -3.19 7.82
CA PRO A 242 -5.40 -2.97 7.85
C PRO A 242 -6.26 -4.23 7.52
N PHE A 243 -5.72 -5.45 7.39
CA PHE A 243 -6.44 -6.56 6.73
C PHE A 243 -6.20 -7.96 7.29
#